data_AF-A0A4Q0YVR7-F1
#
_entry.id   AF-A0A4Q0YVR7-F1
#
_cell.length_a   1.000
_cell.length_b   1.000
_cell.length_c   1.000
_cell.angle_alpha   90.00
_cell.angle_beta   90.00
_cell.angle_gamma   90.00
#
_symmetry.space_group_name_H-M   'P 1'
#
loop_
_entity.id
_entity.type
_entity.pdbx_description
1 polymer ?
#
loop_
_entity_poly.entity_id
_entity_poly.type
_entity_poly.pdbx_seq_one_letter_code
_entity_poly.pdbx_strand_id
1 'polypeptide(L)'
;VRKYLRMDGELLKLLLRLGIPASINMILVSLSEIAVIAFVNRYGSDATAAYGVVNQVASYVQMPAVSLGITVSIFAAQSIGANQFDRLQKVVKVGIIMNYVIGGVLIALIYLFSRDILSLFLTSQTTIEIAHSLVMITLW
;
A
#
# COMPACT_ATOMS: atom_id res chain seq x y z
N VAL A 1 5.73 17.62 -35.82
CA VAL A 1 5.11 16.58 -34.95
C VAL A 1 5.67 15.17 -35.19
N ARG A 2 5.70 14.62 -36.43
CA ARG A 2 6.21 13.25 -36.71
C ARG A 2 7.69 12.95 -36.38
N LYS A 3 8.54 13.97 -36.16
CA LYS A 3 9.97 13.79 -35.85
C LYS A 3 10.25 13.38 -34.38
N TYR A 4 9.28 13.56 -33.49
CA TYR A 4 9.37 13.18 -32.06
C TYR A 4 8.73 11.81 -31.73
N LEU A 5 8.24 11.08 -32.76
CA LEU A 5 7.62 9.76 -32.62
C LEU A 5 8.59 8.60 -32.91
N ARG A 6 9.89 8.88 -33.07
CA ARG A 6 10.89 7.83 -33.27
C ARG A 6 11.23 7.22 -31.92
N MET A 7 11.18 5.88 -31.87
CA MET A 7 11.49 5.11 -30.66
C MET A 7 12.97 5.30 -30.33
N ASP A 8 13.25 5.93 -29.20
CA ASP A 8 14.60 6.14 -28.71
C ASP A 8 15.07 4.87 -27.99
N GLY A 9 16.07 4.20 -28.57
CA GLY A 9 16.61 2.96 -28.03
C GLY A 9 17.28 3.12 -26.66
N GLU A 10 17.87 4.29 -26.38
CA GLU A 10 18.47 4.57 -25.08
C GLU A 10 17.39 4.77 -24.01
N LEU A 11 16.33 5.52 -24.35
CA LEU A 11 15.17 5.69 -23.47
C LEU A 11 14.48 4.34 -23.18
N LEU A 12 14.29 3.51 -24.22
CA LEU A 12 13.69 2.19 -24.06
C LEU A 12 14.53 1.31 -23.12
N LYS A 13 15.86 1.28 -23.30
CA LYS A 13 16.77 0.53 -22.44
C LYS A 13 16.72 1.02 -20.99
N LEU A 14 16.62 2.33 -20.78
CA LEU A 14 16.44 2.92 -19.45
C LEU A 14 15.12 2.48 -18.80
N LEU A 15 14.01 2.61 -19.52
CA LEU A 15 12.69 2.20 -19.04
C LEU A 15 12.64 0.71 -18.70
N LEU A 16 13.23 -0.15 -19.52
CA LEU A 16 13.31 -1.59 -19.24
C LEU A 16 14.17 -1.89 -18.01
N ARG A 17 15.31 -1.20 -17.85
CA ARG A 17 16.20 -1.36 -16.69
C ARG A 17 15.53 -0.94 -15.38
N LEU A 18 14.59 0.00 -15.42
CA LEU A 18 13.80 0.43 -14.25
C LEU A 18 12.55 -0.45 -14.05
N GLY A 19 11.85 -0.75 -15.14
CA GLY A 19 10.57 -1.45 -15.11
C GLY A 19 10.69 -2.94 -14.81
N ILE A 20 11.68 -3.64 -15.38
CA ILE A 20 11.84 -5.09 -15.16
C ILE A 20 12.05 -5.43 -13.68
N PRO A 21 13.00 -4.79 -12.95
CA PRO A 21 13.16 -5.06 -11.52
C PRO A 21 11.91 -4.74 -10.69
N ALA A 22 11.22 -3.64 -11.01
CA ALA A 22 9.98 -3.26 -10.33
C ALA A 22 8.87 -4.30 -10.54
N SER A 23 8.69 -4.78 -11.77
CA SER A 23 7.71 -5.82 -12.09
C SER A 23 8.03 -7.16 -11.42
N ILE A 24 9.31 -7.56 -11.37
CA ILE A 24 9.73 -8.77 -10.65
C ILE A 24 9.39 -8.66 -9.17
N ASN A 25 9.65 -7.49 -8.55
CA ASN A 25 9.27 -7.25 -7.17
C ASN A 25 7.76 -7.43 -6.96
N MET A 26 6.92 -6.81 -7.81
CA MET A 26 5.47 -6.97 -7.72
C MET A 26 5.01 -8.42 -7.86
N ILE A 27 5.60 -9.19 -8.79
CA ILE A 27 5.31 -10.63 -8.97
C ILE A 27 5.65 -11.41 -7.71
N LEU A 28 6.81 -11.14 -7.10
CA LEU A 28 7.24 -11.81 -5.87
C LEU A 28 6.31 -11.49 -4.70
N VAL A 29 5.87 -10.24 -4.58
CA VAL A 29 4.88 -9.83 -3.57
C VAL A 29 3.55 -10.57 -3.77
N SER A 30 3.01 -10.59 -4.99
CA SER A 30 1.77 -11.32 -5.28
C SER A 30 1.89 -12.82 -5.05
N LEU A 31 3.03 -13.43 -5.41
CA LEU A 31 3.26 -14.86 -5.14
C LEU A 31 3.35 -15.15 -3.65
N SER A 32 3.97 -14.24 -2.88
CA SER A 32 4.04 -14.34 -1.42
C SER A 32 2.64 -14.27 -0.80
N GLU A 33 1.79 -13.36 -1.29
CA GLU A 33 0.40 -13.24 -0.84
C GLU A 33 -0.42 -14.52 -1.13
N ILE A 34 -0.25 -15.11 -2.32
CA ILE A 34 -0.85 -16.41 -2.67
C ILE A 34 -0.38 -17.53 -1.73
N ALA A 35 0.92 -17.56 -1.41
CA ALA A 35 1.47 -18.56 -0.50
C ALA A 35 0.90 -18.41 0.92
N VAL A 36 0.77 -17.18 1.41
CA VAL A 36 0.19 -16.88 2.74
C VAL A 36 -1.27 -17.29 2.78
N ILE A 37 -2.10 -16.91 1.80
CA ILE A 37 -3.52 -17.29 1.82
C ILE A 37 -3.71 -18.81 1.67
N ALA A 38 -2.87 -19.48 0.87
CA ALA A 38 -2.89 -20.95 0.77
C ALA A 38 -2.57 -21.62 2.12
N PHE A 39 -1.66 -21.05 2.90
CA PHE A 39 -1.38 -21.50 4.27
C PHE A 39 -2.56 -21.25 5.20
N VAL A 40 -3.13 -20.03 5.19
CA VAL A 40 -4.29 -19.67 6.02
C VAL A 40 -5.50 -20.56 5.74
N ASN A 41 -5.75 -20.92 4.47
CA ASN A 41 -6.87 -21.80 4.08
C ASN A 41 -6.86 -23.17 4.76
N ARG A 42 -5.72 -23.63 5.26
CA ARG A 42 -5.62 -24.89 6.02
C ARG A 42 -6.23 -24.81 7.43
N TYR A 43 -6.50 -23.60 7.92
CA TYR A 43 -7.07 -23.36 9.26
C TYR A 43 -8.60 -23.18 9.24
N GLY A 44 -9.26 -23.47 8.11
CA GLY A 44 -10.71 -23.45 7.97
C GLY A 44 -11.28 -22.11 7.49
N SER A 45 -12.58 -22.11 7.21
CA SER A 45 -13.26 -20.98 6.58
C SER A 45 -13.27 -19.72 7.43
N ASP A 46 -13.33 -19.84 8.76
CA ASP A 46 -13.28 -18.69 9.66
C ASP A 46 -11.93 -17.98 9.59
N ALA A 47 -10.82 -18.72 9.57
CA ALA A 47 -9.49 -18.12 9.44
C ALA A 47 -9.31 -17.41 8.08
N THR A 48 -9.77 -18.04 6.99
CA THR A 48 -9.74 -17.44 5.65
C THR A 48 -10.58 -16.15 5.57
N ALA A 49 -11.81 -16.18 6.10
CA ALA A 49 -12.69 -15.03 6.09
C ALA A 49 -12.12 -13.87 6.93
N ALA A 50 -11.60 -14.18 8.13
CA ALA A 50 -10.93 -13.21 8.97
C ALA A 50 -9.72 -12.57 8.25
N TYR A 51 -8.83 -13.39 7.69
CA TYR A 51 -7.66 -12.90 6.95
C TYR A 51 -8.06 -11.99 5.77
N GLY A 52 -9.08 -12.38 5.00
CA GLY A 52 -9.57 -11.58 3.88
C GLY A 52 -10.06 -10.20 4.32
N VAL A 53 -10.92 -10.14 5.34
CA VAL A 53 -11.45 -8.88 5.88
C VAL A 53 -10.34 -8.01 6.48
N VAL A 54 -9.39 -8.60 7.21
CA VAL A 54 -8.25 -7.86 7.77
C VAL A 54 -7.39 -7.23 6.68
N ASN A 55 -7.10 -7.96 5.59
CA ASN A 55 -6.37 -7.39 4.45
C ASN A 55 -7.15 -6.30 3.73
N GLN A 56 -8.47 -6.44 3.64
CA GLN A 56 -9.33 -5.40 3.06
C GLN A 56 -9.29 -4.12 3.90
N VAL A 57 -9.41 -4.24 5.23
CA VAL A 57 -9.27 -3.11 6.16
C VAL A 57 -7.88 -2.48 6.06
N ALA A 58 -6.81 -3.29 6.05
CA ALA A 58 -5.44 -2.82 5.90
C ALA A 58 -5.21 -2.09 4.56
N SER A 59 -5.88 -2.50 3.49
CA SER A 59 -5.80 -1.83 2.19
C SER A 59 -6.38 -0.42 2.24
N TYR A 60 -7.46 -0.20 2.99
CA TYR A 60 -8.02 1.15 3.18
C TYR A 60 -7.07 2.06 3.96
N VAL A 61 -6.32 1.53 4.93
CA VAL A 61 -5.29 2.29 5.66
C VAL A 61 -4.10 2.63 4.76
N GLN A 62 -3.71 1.73 3.87
CA GLN A 62 -2.58 1.92 2.96
C GLN A 62 -2.88 2.89 1.81
N MET A 63 -4.13 3.00 1.37
CA MET A 63 -4.51 3.84 0.23
C MET A 63 -4.00 5.30 0.31
N PRO A 64 -4.20 6.03 1.43
CA PRO A 64 -3.66 7.38 1.58
C PRO A 64 -2.13 7.44 1.50
N ALA A 65 -1.43 6.45 2.07
CA ALA A 65 0.03 6.41 2.03
C ALA A 65 0.54 6.25 0.59
N VAL A 66 -0.09 5.36 -0.18
CA VAL A 66 0.21 5.18 -1.61
C VAL A 66 -0.07 6.46 -2.40
N SER A 67 -1.23 7.07 -2.19
CA SER A 67 -1.64 8.32 -2.87
C SER A 67 -0.67 9.49 -2.58
N LEU A 68 -0.27 9.65 -1.32
CA LEU A 68 0.72 10.64 -0.92
C LEU A 68 2.09 10.34 -1.53
N GLY A 69 2.51 9.07 -1.54
CA GLY A 69 3.77 8.66 -2.15
C GLY A 69 3.85 9.03 -3.64
N ILE A 70 2.78 8.77 -4.40
CA ILE A 70 2.67 9.17 -5.81
C ILE A 70 2.74 10.69 -5.95
N THR A 71 1.99 11.43 -5.13
CA THR A 71 1.94 12.90 -5.17
C THR A 71 3.30 13.53 -4.86
N VAL A 72 3.98 13.04 -3.82
CA VAL A 72 5.33 13.47 -3.44
C VAL A 72 6.33 13.15 -4.54
N SER A 73 6.24 11.97 -5.16
CA SER A 73 7.11 11.57 -6.28
C SER A 73 6.96 12.51 -7.48
N ILE A 74 5.73 12.89 -7.84
CA ILE A 74 5.47 13.85 -8.93
C ILE A 74 6.11 15.22 -8.62
N PHE A 75 5.87 15.78 -7.43
CA PHE A 75 6.46 17.06 -7.05
C PHE A 75 7.98 17.00 -6.89
N ALA A 76 8.52 15.85 -6.45
CA ALA A 76 9.95 15.62 -6.37
C ALA A 76 10.58 15.63 -7.77
N ALA A 77 10.01 14.90 -8.73
CA ALA A 77 10.48 14.89 -10.11
C ALA A 77 10.45 16.29 -10.74
N GLN A 78 9.39 17.07 -10.51
CA GLN A 78 9.29 18.46 -10.97
C GLN A 78 10.36 19.36 -10.33
N SER A 79 10.59 19.21 -9.02
CA SER A 79 11.58 20.01 -8.29
C SER A 79 13.01 19.69 -8.73
N ILE A 80 13.32 18.40 -8.95
CA ILE A 80 14.60 17.94 -9.49
C ILE A 80 14.81 18.50 -10.91
N GLY A 81 13.80 18.38 -11.78
CA GLY A 81 13.88 18.93 -13.14
C GLY A 81 14.07 20.45 -13.19
N ALA A 82 13.62 21.18 -12.17
CA ALA A 82 13.78 22.63 -12.04
C ALA A 82 15.02 23.06 -11.23
N ASN A 83 15.87 22.12 -10.78
CA ASN A 83 17.00 22.37 -9.86
C ASN A 83 16.61 23.07 -8.54
N GLN A 84 15.36 22.90 -8.07
CA GLN A 84 14.84 23.51 -6.85
C GLN A 84 14.94 22.55 -5.65
N PHE A 85 16.16 22.25 -5.20
CA PHE A 85 16.39 21.27 -4.13
C PHE A 85 15.82 21.69 -2.76
N ASP A 86 15.75 22.99 -2.47
CA ASP A 86 15.09 23.49 -1.25
C ASP A 86 13.60 23.15 -1.23
N ARG A 87 12.94 23.22 -2.39
CA ARG A 87 11.53 22.84 -2.55
C ARG A 87 11.35 21.33 -2.43
N LEU A 88 12.28 20.54 -2.99
CA LEU A 88 12.29 19.08 -2.85
C LEU A 88 12.26 18.66 -1.37
N GLN A 89 13.13 19.24 -0.54
CA GLN A 89 13.18 18.92 0.89
C GLN A 89 11.86 19.25 1.61
N LYS A 90 11.24 20.40 1.28
CA LYS A 90 9.94 20.80 1.86
C LYS A 90 8.83 19.83 1.47
N VAL A 91 8.75 19.45 0.20
CA VAL A 91 7.74 18.50 -0.32
C VAL A 91 7.86 17.15 0.39
N VAL A 92 9.08 16.60 0.48
CA VAL A 92 9.32 15.32 1.14
C VAL A 92 8.95 15.40 2.63
N LYS A 93 9.36 16.47 3.32
CA LYS A 93 9.06 16.65 4.75
C LYS A 93 7.56 16.74 5.01
N VAL A 94 6.83 17.54 4.23
CA VAL A 94 5.36 17.66 4.36
C VAL A 94 4.69 16.32 4.05
N GLY A 95 5.12 15.63 2.99
CA GLY A 95 4.60 14.32 2.63
C GLY A 95 4.75 13.28 3.75
N ILE A 96 5.92 13.23 4.38
CA ILE A 96 6.17 12.34 5.53
C ILE A 96 5.27 12.69 6.71
N ILE A 97 5.18 13.98 7.07
CA ILE A 97 4.32 14.44 8.18
C ILE A 97 2.85 14.08 7.91
N MET A 98 2.35 14.37 6.70
CA MET A 98 0.98 14.03 6.31
C MET A 98 0.73 12.52 6.36
N ASN A 99 1.70 11.71 5.92
CA ASN A 99 1.58 10.25 5.98
C ASN A 99 1.45 9.76 7.42
N TYR A 100 2.29 10.26 8.34
CA TYR A 100 2.19 9.89 9.76
C TYR A 100 0.90 10.37 10.41
N VAL A 101 0.43 11.57 10.10
CA VAL A 101 -0.82 12.11 10.65
C VAL A 101 -2.02 11.32 10.15
N ILE A 102 -2.15 11.13 8.83
CA ILE A 102 -3.28 10.42 8.25
C ILE A 102 -3.25 8.94 8.61
N GLY A 103 -2.09 8.29 8.46
CA GLY A 103 -1.90 6.89 8.84
C GLY A 103 -2.16 6.66 10.32
N GLY A 104 -1.58 7.50 11.19
CA GLY A 104 -1.79 7.41 12.63
C GLY A 104 -3.25 7.58 13.04
N VAL A 105 -3.99 8.52 12.43
CA VAL A 105 -5.42 8.70 12.69
C VAL A 105 -6.22 7.48 12.25
N LEU A 106 -5.98 6.94 11.05
CA LEU A 106 -6.70 5.76 10.55
C LEU A 106 -6.40 4.50 11.38
N ILE A 107 -5.14 4.29 11.74
CA ILE A 107 -4.72 3.20 12.61
C ILE A 107 -5.42 3.33 13.97
N ALA A 108 -5.38 4.51 14.60
CA ALA A 108 -6.04 4.74 15.89
C ALA A 108 -7.56 4.47 15.82
N LEU A 109 -8.23 4.91 14.76
CA LEU A 109 -9.66 4.62 14.55
C LEU A 109 -9.92 3.12 14.45
N ILE A 110 -9.10 2.37 13.71
CA ILE A 110 -9.26 0.92 13.59
C ILE A 110 -9.01 0.23 14.92
N TYR A 111 -8.02 0.65 15.70
CA TYR A 111 -7.77 0.09 17.04
C TYR A 111 -8.95 0.31 17.98
N LEU A 112 -9.54 1.52 17.98
CA LEU A 112 -10.63 1.88 18.87
C LEU A 112 -11.96 1.21 18.48
N PHE A 113 -12.22 1.07 17.18
CA PHE A 113 -13.50 0.57 16.64
C PHE A 113 -13.35 -0.77 15.91
N SER A 114 -12.31 -1.56 16.21
CA SER A 114 -11.96 -2.78 15.46
C SER A 114 -13.14 -3.75 15.36
N ARG A 115 -13.81 -4.04 16.48
CA ARG A 115 -14.97 -4.95 16.51
C ARG A 115 -16.13 -4.44 15.67
N ASP A 116 -16.46 -3.16 15.80
CA ASP A 116 -17.57 -2.54 15.06
C ASP A 116 -17.28 -2.56 13.56
N ILE A 117 -16.07 -2.16 13.15
CA ILE A 117 -15.63 -2.17 11.74
C ILE A 117 -15.66 -3.60 11.18
N LEU A 118 -15.11 -4.57 11.92
CA LEU A 118 -15.08 -5.97 11.48
C LEU A 118 -16.48 -6.58 11.38
N SER A 119 -17.41 -6.19 12.26
CA SER A 119 -18.81 -6.65 12.23
C SER A 119 -19.58 -6.18 10.99
N LEU A 120 -19.10 -5.15 10.28
CA LEU A 120 -19.68 -4.72 9.00
C LEU A 120 -19.44 -5.75 7.88
N PHE A 121 -18.41 -6.58 8.01
CA PHE A 121 -18.02 -7.57 7.00
C PHE A 121 -18.26 -9.01 7.46
N LEU A 122 -18.28 -9.25 8.77
CA LEU A 122 -18.35 -10.57 9.37
C LEU A 122 -19.58 -10.70 10.25
N THR A 123 -20.30 -11.83 10.13
CA THR A 123 -21.50 -12.11 10.92
C THR A 123 -21.23 -13.09 12.07
N SER A 124 -20.24 -13.97 11.92
CA SER A 124 -19.88 -14.97 12.93
C SER A 124 -18.98 -14.36 14.00
N GLN A 125 -19.39 -14.50 15.26
CA GLN A 125 -18.65 -13.98 16.42
C GLN A 125 -17.24 -14.57 16.51
N THR A 126 -17.09 -15.87 16.24
CA THR A 126 -15.80 -16.56 16.22
C THR A 126 -14.85 -15.93 15.19
N THR A 127 -15.36 -15.63 13.99
CA THR A 127 -14.57 -15.02 12.91
C THR A 127 -14.16 -13.60 13.25
N ILE A 128 -15.05 -12.82 13.89
CA ILE A 128 -14.76 -11.46 14.36
C ILE A 128 -13.63 -11.48 15.40
N GLU A 129 -13.60 -12.44 16.32
CA GLU A 129 -12.56 -12.54 17.34
C GLU A 129 -11.18 -12.88 16.76
N ILE A 130 -11.14 -13.78 15.76
CA ILE A 130 -9.92 -14.08 15.02
C ILE A 130 -9.44 -12.82 14.28
N ALA A 131 -10.33 -12.14 13.56
CA ALA A 131 -10.00 -10.93 12.81
C ALA A 131 -9.54 -9.79 13.72
N HIS A 132 -10.18 -9.61 14.88
CA HIS A 132 -9.79 -8.63 15.88
C HIS A 132 -8.37 -8.90 16.37
N SER A 133 -8.06 -10.15 16.71
CA SER A 133 -6.72 -10.53 17.16
C SER A 133 -5.67 -10.28 16.08
N LEU A 134 -5.99 -10.58 14.81
CA LEU A 134 -5.13 -10.29 13.67
C LEU A 134 -4.88 -8.79 13.49
N VAL A 135 -5.92 -7.94 13.54
CA VAL A 135 -5.80 -6.47 13.43
C VAL A 135 -4.86 -5.89 14.48
N MET A 136 -4.99 -6.33 15.74
CA MET A 136 -4.18 -5.84 16.84
C MET A 136 -2.70 -6.25 16.72
N ILE A 137 -2.43 -7.31 15.97
CA ILE A 137 -1.08 -7.72 15.62
C ILE A 137 -0.66 -6.89 14.41
N THR A 138 -1.31 -6.98 13.26
CA THR A 138 -0.75 -6.52 11.98
C THR A 138 -0.63 -5.01 11.78
N LEU A 139 -1.40 -4.19 12.51
CA LEU A 139 -1.40 -2.73 12.36
C LEU A 139 -0.43 -2.06 13.34
N TRP A 140 0.88 -2.20 13.17
CA TRP A 140 1.90 -1.42 13.91
C TRP A 140 2.61 -0.40 13.01
#